data_AF-A0A530XZF7-F1
#
_entry.id   AF-A0A530XZF7-F1
#
_cell.length_a   1.000
_cell.length_b   1.000
_cell.length_c   1.000
_cell.angle_alpha   90.00
_cell.angle_beta   90.00
_cell.angle_gamma   90.00
#
_symmetry.space_group_name_H-M   'P 1'
#
loop_
_entity.id
_entity.type
_entity.pdbx_description
1 polymer ?
#
loop_
_entity_poly.entity_id
_entity_poly.type
_entity_poly.pdbx_seq_one_letter_code
_entity_poly.pdbx_strand_id
1 'polypeptide(L)'
;GMGRRTIDWKRSARYGRLLAREFRIEENNNIVLAIDSGRLMCEPVDGLPKVDRAVAAALLSAFIALKGGDMVSLFSFDARP
;
A
#
# COMPACT_ATOMS: atom_id res chain seq x y z
N GLY A 1 -22.73 7.22 -18.30
CA GLY A 1 -22.88 6.10 -19.24
C GLY A 1 -21.85 5.04 -18.90
N MET A 2 -22.23 3.76 -18.88
CA MET A 2 -21.34 2.66 -18.49
C MET A 2 -20.19 2.51 -19.50
N GLY A 3 -18.94 2.57 -19.02
CA GLY A 3 -17.77 2.38 -19.88
C GLY A 3 -17.72 0.95 -20.44
N ARG A 4 -17.15 0.75 -21.65
CA ARG A 4 -17.06 -0.58 -22.28
C ARG A 4 -16.32 -1.63 -21.43
N ARG A 5 -15.46 -1.19 -20.49
CA ARG A 5 -14.69 -2.06 -19.57
C ARG A 5 -15.45 -2.45 -18.29
N THR A 6 -16.57 -1.78 -17.98
CA THR A 6 -17.40 -2.12 -16.81
C THR A 6 -18.45 -3.18 -17.12
N ILE A 7 -18.69 -3.53 -18.39
CA ILE A 7 -19.68 -4.57 -18.76
C ILE A 7 -19.03 -5.96 -18.68
N ASP A 8 -19.66 -6.86 -17.95
CA ASP A 8 -19.27 -8.27 -17.90
C ASP A 8 -20.02 -9.05 -18.97
N TRP A 9 -19.45 -9.11 -20.17
CA TRP A 9 -20.06 -9.78 -21.31
C TRP A 9 -20.27 -11.28 -21.08
N LYS A 10 -19.34 -11.95 -20.39
CA LYS A 10 -19.41 -13.39 -20.14
C LYS A 10 -20.55 -13.74 -19.18
N ARG A 11 -20.73 -12.94 -18.12
CA ARG A 11 -21.83 -13.12 -17.18
C ARG A 11 -23.16 -12.66 -17.81
N SER A 12 -23.15 -11.56 -18.57
CA SER A 12 -24.34 -11.07 -19.26
C SER A 12 -24.94 -12.09 -20.23
N ALA A 13 -24.09 -12.76 -21.03
CA ALA A 13 -24.52 -13.80 -21.98
C ALA A 13 -25.14 -15.03 -21.27
N ARG A 14 -24.70 -15.35 -20.05
CA ARG A 14 -25.25 -16.47 -19.26
C ARG A 14 -26.60 -16.16 -18.61
N TYR A 15 -26.82 -14.92 -18.19
CA TYR A 15 -28.01 -14.51 -17.43
C TYR A 15 -29.08 -13.80 -18.28
N GLY A 16 -28.84 -13.59 -19.58
CA GLY A 16 -29.80 -12.97 -20.50
C GLY A 16 -30.10 -11.50 -20.21
N ARG A 17 -29.28 -10.83 -19.40
CA ARG A 17 -29.41 -9.40 -19.07
C ARG A 17 -28.04 -8.74 -18.96
N LEU A 18 -27.96 -7.44 -19.22
CA LEU A 18 -26.71 -6.70 -19.13
C LEU A 18 -26.26 -6.60 -17.67
N LEU A 19 -25.07 -7.12 -17.39
CA LEU A 19 -24.43 -7.08 -16.08
C LEU A 19 -23.16 -6.23 -16.14
N ALA A 20 -22.95 -5.43 -15.10
CA ALA A 20 -21.75 -4.64 -14.93
C ALA A 20 -20.94 -5.11 -13.71
N ARG A 21 -19.62 -4.95 -13.79
CA ARG A 21 -18.69 -5.07 -12.68
C ARG A 21 -18.43 -3.69 -12.10
N GLU A 22 -18.72 -3.57 -10.81
CA GLU A 22 -18.26 -2.47 -10.01
C GLU A 22 -17.03 -2.94 -9.24
N PHE A 23 -15.92 -2.22 -9.40
CA PHE A 23 -14.73 -2.44 -8.60
C PHE A 23 -14.75 -1.41 -7.49
N ARG A 24 -14.69 -1.87 -6.25
CA ARG A 24 -14.46 -1.02 -5.09
C ARG A 24 -13.01 -1.20 -4.67
N ILE A 25 -12.35 -0.08 -4.38
CA ILE A 25 -11.02 -0.12 -3.77
C ILE A 25 -11.18 -0.68 -2.36
N GLU A 26 -10.29 -1.57 -1.97
CA GLU A 26 -10.23 -2.07 -0.60
C GLU A 26 -9.62 -0.98 0.29
N GLU A 27 -10.32 -0.63 1.37
CA GLU A 27 -9.98 0.45 2.30
C GLU A 27 -9.98 -0.11 3.73
N ASN A 28 -9.41 0.64 4.68
CA ASN A 28 -9.25 0.24 6.09
C ASN A 28 -8.31 -0.96 6.30
N ASN A 29 -7.28 -1.11 5.46
CA ASN A 29 -6.25 -2.10 5.70
C ASN A 29 -5.38 -1.69 6.89
N ASN A 30 -4.99 -2.68 7.71
CA ASN A 30 -4.03 -2.48 8.80
C ASN A 30 -2.61 -2.70 8.27
N ILE A 31 -1.87 -1.61 8.06
CA ILE A 31 -0.51 -1.62 7.52
C ILE A 31 0.49 -1.33 8.65
N VAL A 32 1.48 -2.21 8.80
CA VAL A 32 2.61 -2.00 9.72
C VAL A 32 3.86 -1.72 8.89
N LEU A 33 4.42 -0.52 9.04
CA LEU A 33 5.72 -0.16 8.48
C LEU A 33 6.79 -0.52 9.50
N ALA A 34 7.57 -1.57 9.23
CA ALA A 34 8.64 -2.03 10.10
C ALA A 34 10.00 -1.51 9.58
N ILE A 35 10.68 -0.67 10.37
CA ILE A 35 11.98 -0.09 10.04
C ILE A 35 13.08 -0.80 10.83
N ASP A 36 14.04 -1.38 10.11
CA ASP A 36 15.28 -1.86 10.71
C ASP A 36 16.09 -0.67 11.27
N SER A 37 16.39 -0.73 12.55
CA SER A 37 17.18 0.25 13.31
C SER A 37 18.52 -0.32 13.78
N GLY A 38 18.92 -1.46 13.25
CA GLY A 38 20.18 -2.10 13.59
C GLY A 38 21.41 -1.40 13.02
N ARG A 39 22.58 -1.77 13.54
CA ARG A 39 23.86 -1.09 13.24
C ARG A 39 24.17 -0.98 11.73
N LEU A 40 23.75 -1.95 10.92
CA LEU A 40 23.96 -1.93 9.47
C LEU A 40 23.19 -0.81 8.75
N MET A 41 22.16 -0.25 9.39
CA MET A 41 21.35 0.85 8.88
C MET A 41 22.01 2.22 9.09
N CYS A 42 23.06 2.29 9.93
CA CYS A 42 23.91 3.47 10.07
C CYS A 42 24.87 3.65 8.88
N GLU A 43 25.12 2.60 8.10
CA GLU A 43 26.02 2.66 6.95
C GLU A 43 25.50 3.66 5.91
N PRO A 44 26.35 4.56 5.39
CA PRO A 44 25.92 5.54 4.41
C PRO A 44 25.72 4.89 3.04
N VAL A 45 24.68 5.37 2.36
CA VAL A 45 24.51 5.26 0.90
C VAL A 45 24.48 6.70 0.41
N ASP A 46 25.17 7.06 -0.67
CA ASP A 46 25.30 8.45 -1.18
C ASP A 46 25.43 9.55 -0.11
N GLY A 47 26.22 9.31 0.95
CA GLY A 47 26.45 10.28 2.03
C GLY A 47 25.34 10.42 3.09
N LEU A 48 24.27 9.62 3.01
CA LEU A 48 23.19 9.56 4.02
C LEU A 48 23.06 8.16 4.61
N PRO A 49 22.83 8.00 5.92
CA PRO A 49 22.51 6.71 6.52
C PRO A 49 21.33 6.01 5.83
N LYS A 50 21.36 4.68 5.75
CA LYS A 50 20.24 3.90 5.19
C LYS A 50 18.94 4.11 5.98
N VAL A 51 19.04 4.28 7.31
CA VAL A 51 17.87 4.53 8.17
C VAL A 51 17.11 5.79 7.76
N ASP A 52 17.81 6.88 7.40
CA ASP A 52 17.17 8.13 6.99
C ASP A 52 16.34 7.94 5.71
N ARG A 53 16.86 7.16 4.76
CA ARG A 53 16.11 6.79 3.55
C ARG A 53 14.91 5.91 3.86
N ALA A 54 15.07 4.94 4.75
CA ALA A 54 13.97 4.05 5.16
C ALA A 54 12.84 4.85 5.82
N VAL A 55 13.17 5.82 6.67
CA VAL A 55 12.20 6.74 7.28
C VAL A 55 11.50 7.60 6.22
N ALA A 56 12.25 8.18 5.29
CA ALA A 56 11.66 8.98 4.22
C ALA A 56 10.69 8.17 3.35
N ALA A 57 11.07 6.94 2.98
CA ALA A 57 10.21 6.01 2.25
C ALA A 57 8.96 5.65 3.06
N ALA A 58 9.11 5.33 4.35
CA ALA A 58 8.00 5.01 5.23
C ALA A 58 7.01 6.17 5.37
N LEU A 59 7.49 7.41 5.49
CA LEU A 59 6.62 8.60 5.54
C LEU A 59 5.82 8.79 4.24
N LEU A 60 6.46 8.60 3.08
CA LEU A 60 5.77 8.70 1.79
C LEU A 60 4.72 7.59 1.63
N SER A 61 5.07 6.35 1.99
CA SER A 61 4.14 5.22 2.00
C SER A 61 2.96 5.44 2.93
N ALA A 62 3.22 5.92 4.15
CA ALA A 62 2.19 6.24 5.14
C ALA A 62 1.25 7.33 4.62
N PHE A 63 1.80 8.40 4.01
CA PHE A 63 1.00 9.47 3.43
C PHE A 63 0.03 8.96 2.36
N ILE A 64 0.49 8.09 1.46
CA ILE A 64 -0.35 7.52 0.39
C ILE A 64 -1.41 6.58 0.97
N ALA A 65 -1.03 5.70 1.90
CA ALA A 65 -1.94 4.74 2.53
C ALA A 65 -3.03 5.45 3.35
N LEU A 66 -2.66 6.43 4.19
CA LEU A 66 -3.62 7.23 4.96
C LEU A 66 -4.59 7.98 4.05
N LYS A 67 -4.10 8.53 2.92
CA LYS A 67 -4.96 9.17 1.91
C LYS A 67 -5.91 8.17 1.23
N GLY A 68 -5.52 6.90 1.13
CA GLY A 68 -6.34 5.80 0.64
C GLY A 68 -7.38 5.28 1.65
N GLY A 69 -7.40 5.80 2.88
CA GLY A 69 -8.32 5.35 3.93
C GLY A 69 -7.81 4.13 4.71
N ASP A 70 -6.53 3.79 4.60
CA ASP A 70 -5.92 2.71 5.37
C ASP A 70 -5.44 3.18 6.76
N MET A 71 -5.27 2.22 7.66
CA MET A 71 -4.70 2.44 8.99
C MET A 71 -3.22 2.09 8.98
N VAL A 72 -2.37 3.07 9.26
CA VAL A 72 -0.91 2.88 9.25
C VAL A 72 -0.35 2.96 10.66
N SER A 73 0.48 1.99 10.99
CA SER A 73 1.30 1.97 12.21
C SER A 73 2.78 1.87 11.84
N LEU A 74 3.64 2.38 12.71
CA LEU A 74 5.09 2.36 12.55
C LEU A 74 5.71 1.53 13.67
N PHE A 75 6.66 0.67 13.32
CA PHE A 75 7.40 -0.15 14.25
C PHE A 75 8.89 -0.11 13.88
N SER A 76 9.77 0.07 14.86
CA SER A 76 11.21 -0.04 14.68
C SER A 76 11.73 -1.28 15.37
N PHE A 77 12.67 -2.00 14.75
CA PHE A 77 13.25 -3.20 15.33
C PHE A 77 14.78 -3.20 15.22
N ASP A 78 15.44 -3.91 16.13
CA ASP A 78 16.88 -4.21 16.10
C ASP A 78 17.09 -5.64 16.65
N ALA A 79 18.33 -6.11 16.72
CA ALA A 79 18.74 -7.43 17.19
C ALA A 79 18.25 -7.78 18.61
N ARG A 80 17.74 -6.80 19.37
CA ARG A 80 17.06 -7.01 20.65
C ARG A 80 15.72 -6.27 20.65
N PRO A 81 14.65 -6.85 21.23
CA PRO A 81 13.38 -6.17 21.43
C PRO A 81 13.51 -4.91 22.30
#